data_AF-A0A318PGX9-F1
#
_entry.id   AF-A0A318PGX9-F1
#
_cell.length_a   1.000
_cell.length_b   1.000
_cell.length_c   1.000
_cell.angle_alpha   90.00
_cell.angle_beta   90.00
_cell.angle_gamma   90.00
#
_symmetry.space_group_name_H-M   'P 1'
#
loop_
_entity.id
_entity.type
_entity.pdbx_description
1 polymer ?
#
loop_
_entity_poly.entity_id
_entity_poly.type
_entity_poly.pdbx_seq_one_letter_code
_entity_poly.pdbx_strand_id
1 'polypeptide(L)'
;MRQASSGQVFKRGTFVWLQAYATSDTIRSLYAMLRDITLVATMLSVATQDVEEALSQWKYCPQSAIYETPDRRGAWSRNELLILGQRWMSGDSASEISGLLNRSPASVSSKRRHLSLPARVRISKVQEAEILAEKRGAIPADPKVILTWEQASLLTPEERRGRTWYIRHSLNRLKLTAHKGGYKVRWHEAANIEIAYRHFAFQSPTEIARDFLISESALKSQSSWEQLPPRKGEKTPWFISAKAEHYIAEHDYIRRECLCKAGCFFWTTRKGGDRVSRRYRRSVAAVHGIAA
;
A
#
# COMPACT_ATOMS: atom_id res chain seq x y z
N MET A 1 -23.34 25.45 2.47
CA MET A 1 -22.25 24.86 3.29
C MET A 1 -22.02 23.43 2.80
N ARG A 2 -20.91 23.14 2.10
CA ARG A 2 -20.65 21.84 1.48
C ARG A 2 -19.49 21.14 2.19
N GLN A 3 -19.79 20.05 2.88
CA GLN A 3 -18.97 18.86 3.21
C GLN A 3 -17.45 18.96 2.95
N ALA A 4 -16.74 19.87 3.61
CA ALA A 4 -15.30 20.05 3.39
C ALA A 4 -14.44 18.93 4.02
N SER A 5 -15.00 18.06 4.85
CA SER A 5 -14.25 17.08 5.65
C SER A 5 -14.07 15.69 5.02
N SER A 6 -14.75 15.39 3.91
CA SER A 6 -14.77 14.05 3.31
C SER A 6 -13.67 13.81 2.27
N GLY A 7 -12.42 14.15 2.58
CA GLY A 7 -11.32 13.93 1.64
C GLY A 7 -9.92 14.08 2.22
N GLN A 8 -8.93 13.41 1.62
CA GLN A 8 -7.53 13.44 2.05
C GLN A 8 -6.85 14.78 1.72
N VAL A 9 -6.06 15.29 2.66
CA VAL A 9 -5.29 16.53 2.49
C VAL A 9 -3.87 16.22 2.02
N PHE A 10 -3.40 16.97 1.02
CA PHE A 10 -2.05 16.87 0.48
C PHE A 10 -1.37 18.25 0.45
N LYS A 11 -0.12 18.30 0.91
CA LYS A 11 0.75 19.49 0.82
C LYS A 11 1.69 19.35 -0.37
N ARG A 12 1.78 20.40 -1.20
CA ARG A 12 2.71 20.50 -2.33
C ARG A 12 3.28 21.89 -2.44
N GLY A 13 4.56 22.02 -2.08
CA GLY A 13 5.20 23.33 -1.96
C GLY A 13 4.39 24.22 -1.01
N THR A 14 3.96 25.37 -1.50
CA THR A 14 3.13 26.33 -0.74
C THR A 14 1.63 26.06 -0.81
N PHE A 15 1.19 25.11 -1.64
CA PHE A 15 -0.22 24.83 -1.89
C PHE A 15 -0.73 23.61 -1.11
N VAL A 16 -1.99 23.69 -0.72
CA VAL A 16 -2.72 22.62 -0.05
C VAL A 16 -3.89 22.18 -0.92
N TRP A 17 -4.08 20.87 -1.02
CA TRP A 17 -5.08 20.23 -1.86
C TRP A 17 -5.92 19.27 -1.05
N LEU A 18 -7.23 19.29 -1.28
CA LEU A 18 -8.19 18.34 -0.74
C LEU A 18 -8.64 17.41 -1.87
N GLN A 19 -8.56 16.09 -1.65
CA GLN A 19 -9.04 15.08 -2.58
C GLN A 19 -10.16 14.27 -1.95
N ALA A 20 -11.33 14.21 -2.57
CA ALA A 20 -12.43 13.39 -2.07
C ALA A 20 -12.03 11.89 -1.96
N TYR A 21 -12.61 11.19 -0.98
CA TYR A 21 -12.47 9.74 -0.89
C TYR A 21 -13.20 9.05 -2.04
N ALA A 22 -12.77 7.82 -2.36
CA ALA A 22 -13.51 6.96 -3.26
C ALA A 22 -14.85 6.56 -2.62
N THR A 23 -15.94 6.72 -3.37
CA THR A 23 -17.28 6.28 -2.99
C THR A 23 -17.65 5.01 -3.77
N SER A 24 -18.72 4.31 -3.36
CA SER A 24 -19.25 3.17 -4.13
C SER A 24 -19.58 3.56 -5.59
N ASP A 25 -20.06 4.79 -5.82
CA ASP A 25 -20.31 5.28 -7.18
C ASP A 25 -19.02 5.52 -7.97
N THR A 26 -17.96 6.00 -7.30
CA THR A 26 -16.62 6.14 -7.90
C THR A 26 -16.08 4.77 -8.32
N ILE A 27 -16.21 3.77 -7.43
CA ILE A 27 -15.81 2.38 -7.67
C ILE A 27 -16.57 1.80 -8.86
N ARG A 28 -17.91 1.89 -8.87
CA ARG A 28 -18.75 1.36 -9.96
C ARG A 28 -18.45 2.03 -11.29
N SER A 29 -18.28 3.36 -11.29
CA SER A 29 -17.96 4.13 -12.50
C SER A 29 -16.62 3.70 -13.08
N LEU A 30 -15.58 3.57 -12.24
CA LEU A 30 -14.27 3.12 -12.68
C LEU A 30 -14.31 1.66 -13.16
N TYR A 31 -15.06 0.80 -12.46
CA TYR A 31 -15.25 -0.60 -12.83
C TYR A 31 -15.99 -0.76 -14.16
N ALA A 32 -16.98 0.08 -14.46
CA ALA A 32 -17.69 0.05 -15.74
C ALA A 32 -16.75 0.20 -16.94
N MET A 33 -15.67 0.98 -16.77
CA MET A 33 -14.66 1.22 -17.81
C MET A 33 -13.57 0.15 -17.87
N LEU A 34 -13.17 -0.42 -16.72
CA LEU A 34 -11.99 -1.27 -16.63
C LEU A 34 -12.31 -2.76 -16.46
N ARG A 35 -13.44 -3.10 -15.86
CA ARG A 35 -13.94 -4.45 -15.53
C ARG A 35 -12.97 -5.33 -14.73
N ASP A 36 -11.89 -4.76 -14.20
CA ASP A 36 -10.82 -5.46 -13.49
C ASP A 36 -10.82 -5.03 -12.02
N ILE A 37 -11.25 -5.93 -11.12
CA ILE A 37 -11.41 -5.66 -9.68
C ILE A 37 -10.10 -5.20 -9.05
N THR A 38 -9.00 -5.93 -9.31
CA THR A 38 -7.69 -5.64 -8.74
C THR A 38 -7.16 -4.29 -9.22
N LEU A 39 -7.36 -3.97 -10.50
CA LEU A 39 -6.99 -2.69 -11.07
C LEU A 39 -7.78 -1.55 -10.41
N VAL A 40 -9.10 -1.68 -10.30
CA VAL A 40 -9.98 -0.68 -9.65
C VAL A 40 -9.57 -0.47 -8.19
N ALA A 41 -9.40 -1.56 -7.43
CA ALA A 41 -9.00 -1.52 -6.03
C ALA A 41 -7.68 -0.78 -5.85
N THR A 42 -6.68 -1.14 -6.66
CA THR A 42 -5.37 -0.49 -6.65
C THR A 42 -5.46 0.98 -7.05
N MET A 43 -6.24 1.31 -8.08
CA MET A 43 -6.32 2.68 -8.58
C MET A 43 -6.98 3.64 -7.59
N LEU A 44 -7.87 3.14 -6.74
CA LEU A 44 -8.58 3.92 -5.73
C LEU A 44 -7.98 3.75 -4.32
N SER A 45 -6.90 2.98 -4.17
CA SER A 45 -6.28 2.67 -2.87
C SER A 45 -7.28 2.04 -1.87
N VAL A 46 -8.15 1.16 -2.36
CA VAL A 46 -9.12 0.40 -1.56
C VAL A 46 -8.79 -1.10 -1.63
N ALA A 47 -9.39 -1.90 -0.75
CA ALA A 47 -9.25 -3.35 -0.81
C ALA A 47 -10.12 -3.94 -1.93
N THR A 48 -9.78 -5.14 -2.41
CA THR A 48 -10.61 -5.87 -3.38
C THR A 48 -12.00 -6.13 -2.84
N GLN A 49 -12.10 -6.44 -1.55
CA GLN A 49 -13.38 -6.63 -0.85
C GLN A 49 -14.27 -5.38 -0.89
N ASP A 50 -13.70 -4.16 -0.78
CA ASP A 50 -14.48 -2.91 -0.88
C ASP A 50 -15.10 -2.77 -2.28
N VAL A 51 -14.38 -3.21 -3.31
CA VAL A 51 -14.86 -3.21 -4.69
C VAL A 51 -15.98 -4.24 -4.85
N GLU A 52 -15.76 -5.48 -4.42
CA GLU A 52 -16.75 -6.55 -4.48
C GLU A 52 -18.06 -6.18 -3.75
N GLU A 53 -17.97 -5.59 -2.55
CA GLU A 53 -19.12 -5.09 -1.81
C GLU A 53 -19.88 -4.02 -2.61
N ALA A 54 -19.17 -3.06 -3.22
CA ALA A 54 -19.79 -2.02 -4.05
C ALA A 54 -20.48 -2.59 -5.30
N LEU A 55 -19.91 -3.64 -5.91
CA LEU A 55 -20.45 -4.30 -7.11
C LEU A 55 -21.63 -5.23 -6.78
N SER A 56 -21.65 -5.88 -5.62
CA SER A 56 -22.72 -6.80 -5.22
C SER A 56 -24.11 -6.16 -5.20
N GLN A 57 -24.15 -4.86 -4.94
CA GLN A 57 -25.36 -4.03 -4.92
C GLN A 57 -25.79 -3.55 -6.31
N TRP A 58 -25.01 -3.82 -7.36
CA TRP A 58 -25.27 -3.34 -8.72
C TRP A 58 -25.97 -4.40 -9.57
N LYS A 59 -27.29 -4.25 -9.73
CA LYS A 59 -28.18 -5.22 -10.41
C LYS A 59 -27.70 -5.69 -11.79
N TYR A 60 -27.08 -4.81 -12.58
CA TYR A 60 -26.59 -5.11 -13.93
C TYR A 60 -25.07 -4.91 -14.03
N CYS A 61 -24.34 -5.47 -13.07
CA CYS A 61 -22.88 -5.38 -13.03
C CYS A 61 -22.27 -6.13 -14.23
N PRO A 62 -21.37 -5.49 -15.02
CA PRO A 62 -20.59 -6.19 -16.04
C PRO A 62 -19.77 -7.33 -15.43
N GLN A 63 -19.54 -8.40 -16.19
CA GLN A 63 -18.70 -9.51 -15.74
C GLN A 63 -17.25 -9.06 -15.57
N SER A 64 -16.57 -9.56 -14.53
CA SER A 64 -15.16 -9.25 -14.30
C SER A 64 -14.27 -9.84 -15.41
N ALA A 65 -13.28 -9.07 -15.84
CA ALA A 65 -12.25 -9.47 -16.79
C ALA A 65 -10.91 -8.83 -16.41
N ILE A 66 -9.80 -9.46 -16.78
CA ILE A 66 -8.49 -8.81 -16.68
C ILE A 66 -8.44 -7.71 -17.73
N TYR A 67 -8.01 -6.51 -17.35
CA TYR A 67 -7.89 -5.40 -18.30
C TYR A 67 -6.82 -5.72 -19.35
N GLU A 68 -7.24 -5.86 -20.60
CA GLU A 68 -6.38 -6.01 -21.76
C GLU A 68 -6.04 -4.64 -22.34
N THR A 69 -4.76 -4.45 -22.70
CA THR A 69 -4.32 -3.18 -23.28
C THR A 69 -4.88 -3.09 -24.70
N PRO A 70 -5.64 -2.03 -25.04
CA PRO A 70 -6.18 -1.89 -26.39
C PRO A 70 -5.07 -1.86 -27.44
N ASP A 71 -5.28 -2.53 -28.57
CA ASP A 71 -4.33 -2.54 -29.69
C ASP A 71 -4.42 -1.23 -30.49
N ARG A 72 -3.81 -0.18 -29.94
CA ARG A 72 -3.65 1.11 -30.61
C ARG A 72 -2.47 1.88 -30.05
N ARG A 73 -1.82 2.66 -30.92
CA ARG A 73 -0.69 3.51 -30.52
C ARG A 73 -1.08 4.44 -29.36
N GLY A 74 -0.28 4.42 -28.31
CA GLY A 74 -0.49 5.26 -27.13
C GLY A 74 -1.62 4.78 -26.21
N ALA A 75 -2.14 3.56 -26.38
CA ALA A 75 -3.02 2.93 -25.41
C ALA A 75 -2.37 2.87 -24.02
N TRP A 76 -3.19 2.97 -22.98
CA TRP A 76 -2.73 2.85 -21.60
C TRP A 76 -2.73 1.38 -21.20
N SER A 77 -1.56 0.87 -20.87
CA SER A 77 -1.38 -0.49 -20.36
C SER A 77 -1.90 -0.62 -18.94
N ARG A 78 -2.19 -1.85 -18.53
CA ARG A 78 -2.63 -2.18 -17.17
C ARG A 78 -1.65 -1.64 -16.11
N ASN A 79 -0.34 -1.80 -16.33
CA ASN A 79 0.69 -1.32 -15.40
C ASN A 79 0.71 0.21 -15.29
N GLU A 80 0.58 0.93 -16.42
CA GLU A 80 0.50 2.40 -16.39
C GLU A 80 -0.73 2.88 -15.62
N LEU A 81 -1.86 2.16 -15.71
CA LEU A 81 -3.07 2.47 -14.96
C LEU A 81 -2.90 2.21 -13.45
N LEU A 82 -2.26 1.10 -13.06
CA LEU A 82 -1.92 0.83 -11.66
C LEU A 82 -1.06 1.95 -11.06
N ILE A 83 -0.01 2.36 -11.79
CA ILE A 83 0.89 3.44 -11.37
C ILE A 83 0.13 4.77 -11.31
N LEU A 84 -0.65 5.11 -12.34
CA LEU A 84 -1.47 6.33 -12.37
C LEU A 84 -2.33 6.44 -11.11
N GLY A 85 -3.10 5.40 -10.82
CA GLY A 85 -4.03 5.41 -9.70
C GLY A 85 -3.30 5.50 -8.35
N GLN A 86 -2.32 4.64 -8.08
CA GLN A 86 -1.58 4.68 -6.82
C GLN A 86 -0.89 6.02 -6.57
N ARG A 87 -0.21 6.56 -7.59
CA ARG A 87 0.51 7.82 -7.44
C ARG A 87 -0.45 8.99 -7.33
N TRP A 88 -1.57 8.97 -8.05
CA TRP A 88 -2.65 9.94 -7.85
C TRP A 88 -3.26 9.85 -6.44
N MET A 89 -3.59 8.66 -5.93
CA MET A 89 -4.09 8.52 -4.55
C MET A 89 -3.03 8.84 -3.50
N SER A 90 -1.74 8.82 -3.86
CA SER A 90 -0.63 9.23 -2.99
C SER A 90 -0.39 10.74 -2.97
N GLY A 91 -1.10 11.51 -3.79
CA GLY A 91 -0.96 12.95 -3.87
C GLY A 91 0.00 13.44 -4.95
N ASP A 92 0.50 12.58 -5.84
CA ASP A 92 1.41 13.00 -6.93
C ASP A 92 0.70 13.90 -7.94
N SER A 93 1.41 14.91 -8.44
CA SER A 93 0.92 15.79 -9.50
C SER A 93 0.95 15.07 -10.85
N ALA A 94 0.16 15.56 -11.81
CA ALA A 94 0.22 15.03 -13.17
C ALA A 94 1.63 15.11 -13.78
N SER A 95 2.45 16.08 -13.36
CA SER A 95 3.82 16.27 -13.85
C SER A 95 4.82 15.25 -13.29
N GLU A 96 4.68 14.80 -12.05
CA GLU A 96 5.56 13.72 -11.56
C GLU A 96 5.13 12.39 -12.14
N ILE A 97 3.83 12.11 -12.14
CA ILE A 97 3.29 10.87 -12.72
C ILE A 97 3.68 10.78 -14.20
N SER A 98 3.68 11.89 -14.93
CA SER A 98 4.09 11.90 -16.34
C SER A 98 5.56 11.50 -16.52
N GLY A 99 6.44 11.93 -15.62
CA GLY A 99 7.85 11.50 -15.61
C GLY A 99 8.01 10.01 -15.33
N LEU A 100 7.20 9.44 -14.42
CA LEU A 100 7.23 8.01 -14.11
C LEU A 100 6.71 7.12 -15.25
N LEU A 101 5.73 7.63 -16.02
CA LEU A 101 5.07 6.88 -17.09
C LEU A 101 5.65 7.15 -18.48
N ASN A 102 6.61 8.08 -18.60
CA ASN A 102 7.07 8.61 -19.88
C ASN A 102 5.89 9.07 -20.79
N ARG A 103 4.94 9.80 -20.20
CA ARG A 103 3.77 10.39 -20.87
C ARG A 103 3.83 11.91 -20.75
N SER A 104 2.95 12.63 -21.45
CA SER A 104 2.78 14.08 -21.21
C SER A 104 1.89 14.34 -19.98
N PRO A 105 2.10 15.43 -19.22
CA PRO A 105 1.21 15.82 -18.12
C PRO A 105 -0.25 16.00 -18.56
N ALA A 106 -0.47 16.47 -19.78
CA ALA A 106 -1.79 16.60 -20.37
C ALA A 106 -2.46 15.24 -20.60
N SER A 107 -1.71 14.24 -21.07
CA SER A 107 -2.19 12.86 -21.25
C SER A 107 -2.59 12.24 -19.91
N VAL A 108 -1.73 12.37 -18.89
CA VAL A 108 -2.02 11.93 -17.51
C VAL A 108 -3.29 12.59 -16.99
N SER A 109 -3.38 13.92 -17.11
CA SER A 109 -4.54 14.68 -16.64
C SER A 109 -5.82 14.28 -17.36
N SER A 110 -5.74 14.08 -18.69
CA SER A 110 -6.86 13.64 -19.53
C SER A 110 -7.33 12.24 -19.12
N LYS A 111 -6.40 11.28 -19.01
CA LYS A 111 -6.72 9.90 -18.62
C LYS A 111 -7.33 9.84 -17.23
N ARG A 112 -6.79 10.62 -16.27
CA ARG A 112 -7.36 10.75 -14.93
C ARG A 112 -8.82 11.22 -14.96
N ARG A 113 -9.19 12.22 -15.79
CA ARG A 113 -10.61 12.66 -15.87
C ARG A 113 -11.48 11.65 -16.56
N HIS A 114 -10.99 11.03 -17.62
CA HIS A 114 -11.71 9.98 -18.33
C HIS A 114 -12.06 8.82 -17.38
N LEU A 115 -11.13 8.46 -16.49
CA LEU A 115 -11.34 7.44 -15.46
C LEU A 115 -12.11 7.94 -14.22
N SER A 116 -12.51 9.22 -14.20
CA SER A 116 -13.23 9.81 -13.07
C SER A 116 -12.54 9.64 -11.71
N LEU A 117 -11.19 9.57 -11.67
CA LEU A 117 -10.49 9.49 -10.39
C LEU A 117 -10.77 10.75 -9.57
N PRO A 118 -10.84 10.68 -8.23
CA PRO A 118 -11.21 11.83 -7.41
C PRO A 118 -10.39 13.08 -7.72
N ALA A 119 -11.07 14.17 -8.02
CA ALA A 119 -10.43 15.44 -8.31
C ALA A 119 -9.83 16.05 -7.03
N ARG A 120 -8.83 16.92 -7.21
CA ARG A 120 -8.25 17.69 -6.11
C ARG A 120 -8.66 19.14 -6.22
N VAL A 121 -9.13 19.70 -5.11
CA VAL A 121 -9.51 21.11 -5.00
C VAL A 121 -8.47 21.80 -4.14
N ARG A 122 -8.02 22.97 -4.59
CA ARG A 122 -7.09 23.79 -3.80
C ARG A 122 -7.85 24.42 -2.63
N ILE A 123 -7.26 24.35 -1.44
CA ILE A 123 -7.82 24.93 -0.22
C ILE A 123 -6.84 25.90 0.43
N SER A 124 -7.35 26.76 1.31
CA SER A 124 -6.52 27.67 2.11
C SER A 124 -5.84 26.94 3.28
N LYS A 125 -4.81 27.55 3.86
CA LYS A 125 -4.17 27.02 5.08
C LYS A 125 -5.11 27.02 6.29
N VAL A 126 -6.06 27.95 6.33
CA VAL A 126 -7.08 28.01 7.40
C VAL A 126 -8.02 26.82 7.27
N GLN A 127 -8.53 26.56 6.06
CA GLN A 127 -9.37 25.38 5.79
C GLN A 127 -8.63 24.07 6.04
N GLU A 128 -7.33 24.00 5.72
CA GLU A 128 -6.51 22.85 6.08
C GLU A 128 -6.51 22.58 7.59
N ALA A 129 -6.24 23.62 8.39
CA ALA A 129 -6.20 23.49 9.85
C ALA A 129 -7.55 23.06 10.42
N GLU A 130 -8.65 23.64 9.92
CA GLU A 130 -10.02 23.26 10.29
C GLU A 130 -10.31 21.78 9.97
N ILE A 131 -10.03 21.34 8.73
CA ILE A 131 -10.26 19.95 8.29
C ILE A 131 -9.40 18.97 9.11
N LEU A 132 -8.12 19.28 9.34
CA LEU A 132 -7.25 18.41 10.12
C LEU A 132 -7.67 18.35 11.59
N ALA A 133 -8.14 19.45 12.16
CA ALA A 133 -8.67 19.49 13.53
C ALA A 133 -9.96 18.67 13.64
N GLU A 134 -10.90 18.83 12.71
CA GLU A 134 -12.13 18.03 12.64
C GLU A 134 -11.81 16.54 12.56
N LYS A 135 -10.90 16.15 11.65
CA LYS A 135 -10.48 14.76 11.49
C LYS A 135 -9.81 14.20 12.74
N ARG A 136 -8.96 14.99 13.41
CA ARG A 136 -8.33 14.58 14.66
C ARG A 136 -9.37 14.40 15.77
N GLY A 137 -10.36 15.28 15.85
CA GLY A 137 -11.50 15.17 16.77
C GLY A 137 -12.40 13.97 16.49
N ALA A 138 -12.49 13.53 15.23
CA ALA A 138 -13.25 12.34 14.82
C ALA A 138 -12.50 11.01 15.02
N ILE A 139 -11.26 11.01 15.53
CA ILE A 139 -10.54 9.77 15.83
C ILE A 139 -11.21 9.09 17.03
N PRO A 140 -11.66 7.82 16.90
CA PRO A 140 -12.30 7.11 18.00
C PRO A 140 -11.43 7.05 19.26
N ALA A 141 -11.98 7.42 20.41
CA ALA A 141 -11.25 7.38 21.68
C ALA A 141 -10.91 5.95 22.12
N ASP A 142 -11.78 4.97 21.83
CA ASP A 142 -11.56 3.56 22.17
C ASP A 142 -10.39 2.96 21.37
N PRO A 143 -9.32 2.48 22.03
CA PRO A 143 -8.17 1.88 21.36
C PRO A 143 -8.45 0.56 20.66
N LYS A 144 -9.58 -0.09 20.91
CA LYS A 144 -9.99 -1.34 20.22
C LYS A 144 -10.53 -1.09 18.81
N VAL A 145 -10.98 0.13 18.52
CA VAL A 145 -11.47 0.48 17.19
C VAL A 145 -10.31 0.50 16.20
N ILE A 146 -10.48 -0.17 15.07
CA ILE A 146 -9.48 -0.23 14.02
C ILE A 146 -9.53 1.06 13.22
N LEU A 147 -8.42 1.79 13.21
CA LEU A 147 -8.31 3.06 12.51
C LEU A 147 -8.12 2.85 11.01
N THR A 148 -8.66 3.76 10.21
CA THR A 148 -8.18 3.94 8.84
C THR A 148 -6.72 4.35 8.84
N TRP A 149 -6.01 4.12 7.72
CA TRP A 149 -4.63 4.58 7.59
C TRP A 149 -4.50 6.09 7.85
N GLU A 150 -5.45 6.88 7.35
CA GLU A 150 -5.39 8.33 7.49
C GLU A 150 -5.57 8.78 8.93
N GLN A 151 -6.56 8.24 9.65
CA GLN A 151 -6.72 8.52 11.08
C GLN A 151 -5.44 8.19 11.86
N ALA A 152 -4.84 7.03 11.58
CA ALA A 152 -3.58 6.65 12.21
C ALA A 152 -2.40 7.56 11.80
N SER A 153 -2.39 8.09 10.58
CA SER A 153 -1.33 8.98 10.09
C SER A 153 -1.31 10.34 10.79
N LEU A 154 -2.46 10.79 11.34
CA LEU A 154 -2.59 12.04 12.10
C LEU A 154 -2.10 11.93 13.55
N LEU A 155 -1.91 10.70 14.04
CA LEU A 155 -1.40 10.41 15.38
C LEU A 155 0.12 10.35 15.39
N THR A 156 0.73 10.85 16.47
CA THR A 156 2.16 10.63 16.73
C THR A 156 2.44 9.14 16.97
N PRO A 157 3.71 8.69 16.84
CA PRO A 157 4.07 7.31 17.20
C PRO A 157 3.68 6.92 18.62
N GLU A 158 3.69 7.86 19.57
CA GLU A 158 3.24 7.68 20.95
C GLU A 158 1.73 7.48 21.04
N GLU A 159 0.96 8.34 20.37
CA GLU A 159 -0.51 8.28 20.35
C GLU A 159 -1.03 7.00 19.66
N ARG A 160 -0.26 6.45 18.71
CA ARG A 160 -0.58 5.17 18.06
C ARG A 160 -0.37 3.96 18.96
N ARG A 161 0.32 4.05 20.11
CA ARG A 161 0.64 2.88 20.94
C ARG A 161 -0.61 2.11 21.35
N GLY A 162 -0.58 0.79 21.15
CA GLY A 162 -1.72 -0.09 21.46
C GLY A 162 -2.90 0.00 20.50
N ARG A 163 -2.84 0.86 19.47
CA ARG A 163 -3.87 0.99 18.44
C ARG A 163 -3.60 0.05 17.26
N THR A 164 -4.65 -0.29 16.53
CA THR A 164 -4.60 -1.05 15.27
C THR A 164 -5.10 -0.18 14.12
N TRP A 165 -4.46 -0.27 12.96
CA TRP A 165 -4.88 0.46 11.75
C TRP A 165 -4.75 -0.39 10.49
N TYR A 166 -5.46 0.02 9.43
CA TYR A 166 -5.32 -0.55 8.10
C TYR A 166 -4.08 0.00 7.37
N ILE A 167 -3.37 -0.86 6.65
CA ILE A 167 -2.20 -0.51 5.82
C ILE A 167 -2.68 0.12 4.50
N ARG A 168 -2.03 1.19 4.05
CA ARG A 168 -2.37 1.88 2.79
C ARG A 168 -2.00 1.05 1.57
N HIS A 169 -2.73 1.22 0.47
CA HIS A 169 -2.48 0.53 -0.81
C HIS A 169 -2.42 -0.99 -0.67
N SER A 170 -3.16 -1.56 0.30
CA SER A 170 -3.24 -3.01 0.45
C SER A 170 -4.57 -3.53 -0.07
N LEU A 171 -4.49 -4.56 -0.89
CA LEU A 171 -5.65 -5.22 -1.50
C LEU A 171 -6.47 -6.04 -0.49
N ASN A 172 -5.88 -6.42 0.66
CA ASN A 172 -6.42 -7.45 1.55
C ASN A 172 -6.91 -6.92 2.91
N ARG A 173 -7.33 -5.65 3.01
CA ARG A 173 -7.72 -4.99 4.28
C ARG A 173 -6.74 -5.28 5.42
N LEU A 174 -5.45 -5.26 5.08
CA LEU A 174 -4.36 -5.66 5.96
C LEU A 174 -4.22 -4.68 7.12
N LYS A 175 -3.97 -5.21 8.31
CA LYS A 175 -3.90 -4.42 9.54
C LYS A 175 -2.47 -4.40 10.07
N LEU A 176 -2.21 -3.50 11.01
CA LEU A 176 -0.99 -3.50 11.81
C LEU A 176 -1.32 -2.93 13.19
N THR A 177 -0.67 -3.46 14.24
CA THR A 177 -0.93 -3.03 15.62
C THR A 177 0.35 -2.53 16.26
N ALA A 178 0.35 -1.33 16.83
CA ALA A 178 1.48 -0.85 17.61
C ALA A 178 1.52 -1.51 19.00
N HIS A 179 2.73 -1.77 19.51
CA HIS A 179 2.89 -2.17 20.89
C HIS A 179 2.47 -1.06 21.85
N LYS A 180 1.95 -1.43 23.03
CA LYS A 180 1.59 -0.48 24.09
C LYS A 180 2.80 0.20 24.72
N GLY A 181 3.90 -0.55 24.90
CA GLY A 181 5.08 -0.12 25.65
C GLY A 181 6.26 0.41 24.82
N GLY A 182 6.09 0.69 23.53
CA GLY A 182 7.19 1.21 22.71
C GLY A 182 6.86 1.38 21.23
N TYR A 183 7.87 1.72 20.44
CA TYR A 183 7.76 2.04 19.00
C TYR A 183 7.72 0.83 18.07
N LYS A 184 7.55 -0.37 18.62
CA LYS A 184 7.47 -1.61 17.86
C LYS A 184 6.04 -1.84 17.37
N VAL A 185 5.90 -2.60 16.30
CA VAL A 185 4.61 -3.11 15.83
C VAL A 185 4.55 -4.62 16.01
N ARG A 186 3.34 -5.14 16.19
CA ARG A 186 3.05 -6.58 16.17
C ARG A 186 2.89 -7.01 14.73
N TRP A 187 3.90 -7.72 14.25
CA TRP A 187 3.87 -8.37 12.95
C TRP A 187 3.00 -9.62 13.02
N HIS A 188 2.05 -9.73 12.11
CA HIS A 188 1.35 -10.98 11.84
C HIS A 188 1.68 -11.46 10.43
N GLU A 189 1.34 -12.70 10.15
CA GLU A 189 1.74 -13.39 8.93
C GLU A 189 1.39 -12.63 7.65
N ALA A 190 0.14 -12.17 7.51
CA ALA A 190 -0.26 -11.41 6.33
C ALA A 190 0.60 -10.15 6.10
N ALA A 191 0.98 -9.44 7.16
CA ALA A 191 1.80 -8.22 7.04
C ALA A 191 3.25 -8.55 6.64
N ASN A 192 3.76 -9.70 7.11
CA ASN A 192 5.07 -10.21 6.70
C ASN A 192 5.09 -10.59 5.22
N ILE A 193 4.04 -11.25 4.74
CA ILE A 193 3.89 -11.61 3.33
C ILE A 193 3.81 -10.35 2.46
N GLU A 194 3.00 -9.36 2.86
CA GLU A 194 2.87 -8.10 2.13
C GLU A 194 4.21 -7.35 2.02
N ILE A 195 5.01 -7.30 3.08
CA ILE A 195 6.35 -6.69 3.03
C ILE A 195 7.26 -7.43 2.07
N ALA A 196 7.22 -8.76 2.06
CA ALA A 196 7.98 -9.56 1.11
C ALA A 196 7.54 -9.27 -0.33
N TYR A 197 6.23 -9.22 -0.59
CA TYR A 197 5.71 -8.90 -1.92
C TYR A 197 6.14 -7.48 -2.35
N ARG A 198 6.01 -6.48 -1.50
CA ARG A 198 6.49 -5.12 -1.80
C ARG A 198 8.00 -5.05 -2.01
N HIS A 199 8.75 -5.88 -1.29
CA HIS A 199 10.18 -6.03 -1.48
C HIS A 199 10.51 -6.60 -2.87
N PHE A 200 9.87 -7.71 -3.26
CA PHE A 200 10.08 -8.37 -4.56
C PHE A 200 9.53 -7.58 -5.74
N ALA A 201 8.51 -6.74 -5.52
CA ALA A 201 8.05 -5.76 -6.50
C ALA A 201 8.97 -4.52 -6.61
N PHE A 202 10.08 -4.49 -5.88
CA PHE A 202 11.02 -3.37 -5.83
C PHE A 202 10.41 -2.03 -5.37
N GLN A 203 9.34 -2.04 -4.57
CA GLN A 203 8.83 -0.80 -3.96
C GLN A 203 9.90 -0.22 -3.02
N SER A 204 10.13 1.09 -3.05
CA SER A 204 11.17 1.73 -2.24
C SER A 204 10.89 1.52 -0.72
N PRO A 205 11.93 1.31 0.12
CA PRO A 205 11.75 1.10 1.56
C PRO A 205 11.02 2.27 2.24
N THR A 206 11.28 3.50 1.79
CA THR A 206 10.63 4.71 2.29
C THR A 206 9.13 4.69 2.03
N GLU A 207 8.69 4.26 0.85
CA GLU A 207 7.25 4.15 0.53
C GLU A 207 6.58 3.02 1.31
N ILE A 208 7.24 1.86 1.43
CA ILE A 208 6.72 0.75 2.26
C ILE A 208 6.56 1.21 3.71
N ALA A 209 7.58 1.84 4.28
CA ALA A 209 7.54 2.33 5.66
C ALA A 209 6.43 3.36 5.87
N ARG A 210 6.22 4.26 4.90
CA ARG A 210 5.12 5.23 4.90
C ARG A 210 3.75 4.54 4.86
N ASP A 211 3.53 3.60 3.95
CA ASP A 211 2.26 2.90 3.81
C ASP A 211 1.90 2.07 5.06
N PHE A 212 2.91 1.59 5.79
CA PHE A 212 2.74 0.84 7.04
C PHE A 212 2.71 1.74 8.29
N LEU A 213 3.02 3.03 8.19
CA LEU A 213 3.20 3.98 9.31
C LEU A 213 4.27 3.53 10.33
N ILE A 214 5.38 3.00 9.83
CA ILE A 214 6.53 2.55 10.62
C ILE A 214 7.81 3.27 10.20
N SER A 215 8.88 3.12 10.99
CA SER A 215 10.21 3.59 10.58
C SER A 215 10.84 2.66 9.52
N GLU A 216 11.73 3.20 8.69
CA GLU A 216 12.54 2.37 7.80
C GLU A 216 13.43 1.38 8.57
N SER A 217 13.86 1.71 9.79
CA SER A 217 14.62 0.80 10.63
C SER A 217 13.80 -0.41 11.07
N ALA A 218 12.52 -0.22 11.41
CA ALA A 218 11.60 -1.31 11.72
C ALA A 218 11.36 -2.21 10.50
N LEU A 219 11.18 -1.61 9.32
CA LEU A 219 11.07 -2.34 8.06
C LEU A 219 12.33 -3.15 7.73
N LYS A 220 13.52 -2.55 7.86
CA LYS A 220 14.81 -3.23 7.63
C LYS A 220 15.00 -4.39 8.60
N SER A 221 14.68 -4.17 9.88
CA SER A 221 14.67 -5.24 10.88
C SER A 221 13.76 -6.37 10.42
N GLN A 222 12.49 -6.09 10.10
CA GLN A 222 11.53 -7.11 9.66
C GLN A 222 11.94 -7.83 8.37
N SER A 223 12.49 -7.11 7.40
CA SER A 223 13.02 -7.70 6.17
C SER A 223 14.17 -8.67 6.45
N SER A 224 15.02 -8.35 7.44
CA SER A 224 16.10 -9.23 7.91
C SER A 224 15.54 -10.46 8.64
N TRP A 225 14.49 -10.29 9.45
CA TRP A 225 13.79 -11.41 10.11
C TRP A 225 13.23 -12.42 9.11
N GLU A 226 12.59 -11.93 8.04
CA GLU A 226 12.05 -12.75 6.94
C GLU A 226 13.15 -13.22 5.95
N GLN A 227 14.42 -12.86 6.17
CA GLN A 227 15.58 -13.17 5.31
C GLN A 227 15.36 -12.85 3.84
N LEU A 228 14.73 -11.71 3.57
CA LEU A 228 14.55 -11.26 2.20
C LEU A 228 15.93 -11.08 1.54
N PRO A 229 16.11 -11.57 0.31
CA PRO A 229 17.38 -11.43 -0.39
C PRO A 229 17.73 -9.94 -0.60
N PRO A 230 18.99 -9.61 -0.89
CA PRO A 230 19.36 -8.26 -1.27
C PRO A 230 18.59 -7.82 -2.52
N ARG A 231 18.06 -6.59 -2.52
CA ARG A 231 17.39 -6.02 -3.69
C ARG A 231 18.42 -5.68 -4.76
N LYS A 232 18.32 -6.33 -5.93
CA LYS A 232 19.12 -6.02 -7.12
C LYS A 232 18.21 -5.43 -8.18
N GLY A 233 17.98 -4.12 -8.14
CA GLY A 233 17.10 -3.45 -9.08
C GLY A 233 16.76 -2.02 -8.69
N GLU A 234 16.21 -1.27 -9.66
CA GLU A 234 15.71 0.08 -9.44
C GLU A 234 14.51 0.07 -8.49
N LYS A 235 14.54 0.93 -7.48
CA LYS A 235 13.47 1.05 -6.50
C LYS A 235 12.40 1.97 -7.04
N THR A 236 11.15 1.52 -7.04
CA THR A 236 10.03 2.28 -7.57
C THR A 236 9.15 2.83 -6.44
N PRO A 237 8.47 3.97 -6.64
CA PRO A 237 7.59 4.52 -5.62
C PRO A 237 6.17 3.90 -5.61
N TRP A 238 5.92 2.83 -6.38
CA TRP A 238 4.62 2.15 -6.46
C TRP A 238 4.76 0.65 -6.15
N PHE A 239 3.64 -0.02 -5.93
CA PHE A 239 3.59 -1.45 -5.65
C PHE A 239 2.69 -2.18 -6.65
N ILE A 240 3.23 -3.09 -7.45
CA ILE A 240 2.43 -3.94 -8.35
C ILE A 240 2.63 -5.39 -7.92
N SER A 241 1.58 -6.04 -7.39
CA SER A 241 1.66 -7.41 -6.87
C SER A 241 2.16 -8.41 -7.91
N ALA A 242 1.68 -8.29 -9.16
CA ALA A 242 2.09 -9.15 -10.27
C ALA A 242 3.61 -9.10 -10.55
N LYS A 243 4.29 -7.96 -10.27
CA LYS A 243 5.75 -7.88 -10.38
C LYS A 243 6.43 -8.72 -9.30
N ALA A 244 5.89 -8.73 -8.08
CA ALA A 244 6.40 -9.58 -7.01
C ALA A 244 6.21 -11.07 -7.34
N GLU A 245 5.01 -11.43 -7.79
CA GLU A 245 4.67 -12.82 -8.16
C GLU A 245 5.60 -13.34 -9.27
N HIS A 246 5.79 -12.54 -10.32
CA HIS A 246 6.72 -12.87 -11.39
C HIS A 246 8.14 -13.06 -10.88
N TYR A 247 8.65 -12.12 -10.08
CA TYR A 247 10.01 -12.20 -9.54
C TYR A 247 10.22 -13.42 -8.63
N ILE A 248 9.25 -13.71 -7.76
CA ILE A 248 9.26 -14.88 -6.87
C ILE A 248 9.30 -16.17 -7.70
N ALA A 249 8.48 -16.26 -8.75
CA ALA A 249 8.43 -17.43 -9.62
C ALA A 249 9.72 -17.61 -10.44
N GLU A 250 10.21 -16.55 -11.06
CA GLU A 250 11.43 -16.53 -11.88
C GLU A 250 12.65 -17.00 -11.08
N HIS A 251 12.75 -16.59 -9.81
CA HIS A 251 13.89 -16.93 -8.94
C HIS A 251 13.62 -18.15 -8.05
N ASP A 252 12.50 -18.85 -8.25
CA ASP A 252 12.07 -20.03 -7.48
C ASP A 252 12.14 -19.80 -5.96
N TYR A 253 11.75 -18.60 -5.52
CA TYR A 253 11.68 -18.26 -4.10
C TYR A 253 10.43 -18.86 -3.47
N ILE A 254 10.58 -19.37 -2.26
CA ILE A 254 9.49 -19.84 -1.41
C ILE A 254 9.68 -19.35 0.01
N ARG A 255 8.56 -19.15 0.71
CA ARG A 255 8.55 -18.87 2.13
C ARG A 255 8.45 -20.20 2.88
N ARG A 256 9.42 -20.48 3.75
CA ARG A 256 9.48 -21.71 4.55
C ARG A 256 9.38 -21.39 6.03
N GLU A 257 8.79 -22.31 6.78
CA GLU A 257 8.91 -22.34 8.22
C GLU A 257 10.25 -22.96 8.63
N CYS A 258 10.87 -22.43 9.68
CA CYS A 258 12.11 -22.92 10.24
C CYS A 258 11.90 -24.29 10.88
N LEU A 259 12.61 -25.30 10.37
CA LEU A 259 12.53 -26.68 10.84
C LEU A 259 12.76 -26.82 12.36
N CYS A 260 13.63 -25.98 12.92
CA CYS A 260 13.99 -26.05 14.34
C CYS A 260 13.21 -25.07 15.22
N LYS A 261 12.29 -24.27 14.66
CA LYS A 261 11.52 -23.28 15.44
C LYS A 261 10.20 -22.93 14.77
N ALA A 262 9.11 -23.49 15.31
CA ALA A 262 7.76 -23.19 14.87
C ALA A 262 7.45 -21.68 14.96
N GLY A 263 6.63 -21.20 14.02
CA GLY A 263 6.24 -19.81 13.85
C GLY A 263 7.35 -18.89 13.32
N CYS A 264 8.55 -19.39 13.03
CA CYS A 264 9.64 -18.61 12.45
C CYS A 264 9.76 -18.87 10.95
N PHE A 265 9.26 -17.95 10.14
CA PHE A 265 9.29 -18.06 8.69
C PHE A 265 10.43 -17.27 8.06
N PHE A 266 10.85 -17.67 6.87
CA PHE A 266 11.85 -16.96 6.07
C PHE A 266 11.76 -17.32 4.59
N TRP A 267 12.26 -16.44 3.73
CA TRP A 267 12.33 -16.66 2.29
C TRP A 267 13.65 -17.32 1.90
N THR A 268 13.57 -18.28 0.99
CA THR A 268 14.72 -19.00 0.45
C THR A 268 14.40 -19.59 -0.91
N THR A 269 15.40 -20.03 -1.67
CA THR A 269 15.16 -20.74 -2.93
C THR A 269 14.57 -22.12 -2.66
N ARG A 270 13.71 -22.62 -3.54
CA ARG A 270 13.11 -23.95 -3.37
C ARG A 270 14.17 -25.05 -3.46
N LYS A 271 15.06 -24.97 -4.45
CA LYS A 271 16.19 -25.89 -4.64
C LYS A 271 17.43 -25.36 -3.93
N GLY A 272 18.09 -26.23 -3.15
CA GLY A 272 19.33 -25.90 -2.43
C GLY A 272 19.17 -24.85 -1.32
N GLY A 273 17.95 -24.38 -1.04
CA GLY A 273 17.70 -23.35 -0.05
C GLY A 273 17.79 -23.84 1.39
N ASP A 274 17.89 -22.87 2.29
CA ASP A 274 18.01 -23.08 3.72
C ASP A 274 16.76 -23.77 4.29
N ARG A 275 16.95 -24.70 5.24
CA ARG A 275 15.85 -25.30 6.03
C ARG A 275 15.71 -24.70 7.44
N VAL A 276 16.72 -23.96 7.86
CA VAL A 276 16.84 -23.38 9.20
C VAL A 276 17.06 -21.90 9.07
N SER A 277 16.29 -21.11 9.81
CA SER A 277 16.38 -19.66 9.74
C SER A 277 17.73 -19.13 10.25
N ARG A 278 18.27 -18.07 9.64
CA ARG A 278 19.43 -17.32 10.17
C ARG A 278 19.22 -16.88 11.62
N ARG A 279 17.97 -16.54 11.97
CA ARG A 279 17.58 -16.24 13.36
C ARG A 279 17.91 -17.39 14.29
N TYR A 280 17.41 -18.59 13.97
CA TYR A 280 17.62 -19.76 14.82
C TYR A 280 19.11 -20.05 14.98
N ARG A 281 19.87 -20.02 13.88
CA ARG A 281 21.33 -20.18 13.91
C ARG A 281 22.00 -19.19 14.87
N ARG A 282 21.63 -17.90 14.79
CA ARG A 282 22.14 -16.86 15.70
C ARG A 282 21.73 -17.09 17.15
N SER A 283 20.50 -17.51 17.42
CA SER A 283 20.08 -17.80 18.80
C SER A 283 20.83 -18.99 19.39
N VAL A 284 21.10 -20.03 18.60
CA VAL A 284 21.90 -21.18 19.03
C VAL A 284 23.34 -20.75 19.29
N ALA A 285 23.95 -19.99 18.37
CA ALA A 285 25.31 -19.47 18.54
C ALA A 285 25.46 -18.63 19.82
N ALA A 286 24.48 -17.76 20.12
CA ALA A 286 24.45 -16.96 21.34
C ALA A 286 24.32 -17.80 22.62
N VAL A 287 23.54 -18.89 22.59
CA VAL A 287 23.39 -19.81 23.73
C VAL A 287 24.65 -20.63 23.97
N HIS A 288 25.39 -20.99 22.93
CA HIS A 288 26.60 -21.80 23.02
C HIS A 288 27.90 -20.99 23.09
N GLY A 289 27.84 -19.66 23.21
CA GLY A 289 29.02 -18.80 23.31
C GLY A 289 29.93 -18.80 22.07
N ILE A 290 29.44 -19.29 20.93
CA ILE A 290 30.16 -19.28 19.67
C ILE A 290 29.90 -17.92 19.03
N ALA A 291 30.86 -17.00 19.14
CA ALA A 291 30.78 -15.71 18.46
C ALA A 291 30.62 -15.95 16.95
N ALA A 292 29.63 -15.29 16.35
CA ALA A 292 29.32 -15.38 14.92
C ALA A 292 30.33 -14.62 14.07
#